data_AF-M6EGA7-F1
#
_entry.id   AF-M6EGA7-F1
#
_cell.length_a   1.000
_cell.length_b   1.000
_cell.length_c   1.000
_cell.angle_alpha   90.00
_cell.angle_beta   90.00
_cell.angle_gamma   90.00
#
_symmetry.space_group_name_H-M   'P 1'
#
loop_
_entity.id
_entity.type
_entity.pdbx_description
1 polymer ?
#
loop_
_entity_poly.entity_id
_entity_poly.type
_entity_poly.pdbx_seq_one_letter_code
_entity_poly.pdbx_strand_id
1 'polypeptide(L)'
;MRDNTCTKRDFLNGSKIGGDEPFFLIAGPCVMENRDLLDRVCAEMIEICDELKISYVFKSSFDKANRSSVNSYRGPGLTEGIQNLEYIKNKYNVPVLTDIHETHQIAPLKDVIDIYQIPAFLCRQTDLIAESAKTGRWVNVKKGQFLAPSDTRHIAVKMKESGNDKLLVTERGTSFGYGNLIFDGRAIPIIHGFDIPLIFDATHSAQLPGAAGNSTGGQREFIPSILRSAVSLGIEGVFMEVHPDPQKALSDATTQYPLSRIKDLLKEMIGLDRYVKKEILVSRSES
;
A
#
# COMPACT_ATOMS: atom_id res chain seq x y z
N MET A 1 22.88 4.52 12.04
CA MET A 1 21.52 4.13 11.61
C MET A 1 21.39 2.67 12.00
N ARG A 2 20.47 2.32 12.92
CA ARG A 2 20.30 0.92 13.32
C ARG A 2 19.52 0.23 12.21
N ASP A 3 20.01 -0.91 11.77
CA ASP A 3 19.37 -1.76 10.75
C ASP A 3 18.27 -2.57 11.45
N ASN A 4 17.15 -1.89 11.75
CA ASN A 4 16.05 -2.39 12.57
C ASN A 4 14.71 -2.03 11.90
N THR A 5 13.68 -2.82 12.16
CA THR A 5 12.27 -2.47 11.87
C THR A 5 11.77 -1.32 12.74
N CYS A 6 10.59 -0.77 12.43
CA CYS A 6 9.95 0.21 13.32
C CYS A 6 9.53 -0.43 14.67
N THR A 7 9.22 0.42 15.65
CA THR A 7 8.75 0.00 16.98
C THR A 7 7.42 -0.73 16.89
N LYS A 8 7.32 -1.87 17.59
CA LYS A 8 6.09 -2.67 17.66
C LYS A 8 4.92 -1.86 18.22
N ARG A 9 3.76 -1.91 17.56
CA ARG A 9 2.54 -1.20 17.98
C ARG A 9 1.27 -1.96 17.59
N ASP A 10 0.18 -1.66 18.29
CA ASP A 10 -1.14 -2.21 17.98
C ASP A 10 -1.62 -1.72 16.61
N PHE A 11 -2.29 -2.60 15.88
CA PHE A 11 -2.82 -2.38 14.55
C PHE A 11 -4.28 -2.87 14.47
N LEU A 12 -4.83 -2.85 13.25
CA LEU A 12 -6.24 -3.16 12.98
C LEU A 12 -6.63 -4.56 13.47
N ASN A 13 -7.87 -4.70 13.94
CA ASN A 13 -8.44 -5.97 14.42
C ASN A 13 -7.59 -6.69 15.49
N GLY A 14 -6.88 -5.94 16.33
CA GLY A 14 -6.08 -6.48 17.44
C GLY A 14 -4.75 -7.11 17.01
N SER A 15 -4.36 -6.98 15.74
CA SER A 15 -3.03 -7.39 15.28
C SER A 15 -1.96 -6.37 15.70
N LYS A 16 -0.70 -6.69 15.40
CA LYS A 16 0.45 -5.81 15.67
C LYS A 16 1.33 -5.70 14.43
N ILE A 17 2.05 -4.59 14.33
CA ILE A 17 3.04 -4.33 13.28
C ILE A 17 4.35 -3.83 13.91
N GLY A 18 5.47 -3.97 13.20
CA GLY A 18 6.79 -3.58 13.67
C GLY A 18 7.48 -4.65 14.53
N GLY A 19 8.76 -4.46 14.80
CA GLY A 19 9.60 -5.47 15.45
C GLY A 19 9.68 -6.76 14.62
N ASP A 20 9.51 -7.90 15.28
CA ASP A 20 9.52 -9.23 14.70
C ASP A 20 8.15 -9.72 14.19
N GLU A 21 7.12 -8.86 14.20
CA GLU A 21 5.82 -9.20 13.64
C GLU A 21 5.92 -9.44 12.12
N PRO A 22 5.20 -10.43 11.57
CA PRO A 22 5.16 -10.66 10.15
C PRO A 22 4.58 -9.44 9.41
N PHE A 23 4.99 -9.21 8.16
CA PHE A 23 4.34 -8.15 7.38
C PHE A 23 2.82 -8.40 7.24
N PHE A 24 2.05 -7.32 7.21
CA PHE A 24 0.64 -7.38 6.78
C PHE A 24 0.53 -7.13 5.27
N LEU A 25 -0.57 -7.54 4.67
CA LEU A 25 -0.84 -7.37 3.25
C LEU A 25 -1.96 -6.36 3.02
N ILE A 26 -1.69 -5.34 2.20
CA ILE A 26 -2.70 -4.51 1.55
C ILE A 26 -2.86 -5.03 0.11
N ALA A 27 -4.00 -5.61 -0.22
CA ALA A 27 -4.23 -6.11 -1.58
C ALA A 27 -5.68 -6.06 -2.05
N GLY A 28 -5.84 -5.95 -3.36
CA GLY A 28 -7.11 -6.01 -4.06
C GLY A 28 -6.98 -5.42 -5.48
N PRO A 29 -8.08 -5.20 -6.21
CA PRO A 29 -8.00 -4.64 -7.56
C PRO A 29 -7.50 -3.20 -7.56
N CYS A 30 -6.91 -2.76 -8.68
CA CYS A 30 -6.45 -1.38 -8.83
C CYS A 30 -7.58 -0.36 -8.67
N VAL A 31 -8.72 -0.62 -9.32
CA VAL A 31 -9.92 0.21 -9.32
C VAL A 31 -11.15 -0.69 -9.15
N MET A 32 -12.23 -0.16 -8.60
CA MET A 32 -13.48 -0.89 -8.47
C MET A 32 -14.16 -1.02 -9.83
N GLU A 33 -14.02 -2.18 -10.50
CA GLU A 33 -14.62 -2.37 -11.83
C GLU A 33 -16.08 -2.83 -11.75
N ASN A 34 -16.36 -3.77 -10.84
CA ASN A 34 -17.68 -4.27 -10.51
C ASN A 34 -17.62 -5.05 -9.18
N ARG A 35 -18.78 -5.31 -8.59
CA ARG A 35 -18.89 -5.96 -7.28
C ARG A 35 -18.41 -7.41 -7.28
N ASP A 36 -18.62 -8.17 -8.36
CA ASP A 36 -18.19 -9.56 -8.46
C ASP A 36 -16.66 -9.70 -8.44
N LEU A 37 -15.95 -8.79 -9.11
CA LEU A 37 -14.49 -8.71 -9.07
C LEU A 37 -14.00 -8.45 -7.64
N LEU A 38 -14.59 -7.47 -6.95
CA LEU A 38 -14.22 -7.13 -5.58
C LEU A 38 -14.47 -8.33 -4.65
N ASP A 39 -15.63 -8.97 -4.79
CA ASP A 39 -16.03 -10.13 -3.99
C ASP A 39 -15.06 -11.30 -4.16
N ARG A 40 -14.80 -11.68 -5.42
CA ARG A 40 -13.89 -12.79 -5.75
C ARG A 40 -12.49 -12.54 -5.22
N VAL A 41 -11.94 -11.36 -5.48
CA VAL A 41 -10.58 -11.03 -5.04
C VAL A 41 -10.49 -10.99 -3.53
N CYS A 42 -11.46 -10.39 -2.85
CA CYS A 42 -11.45 -10.33 -1.39
C CYS A 42 -11.51 -11.73 -0.76
N ALA A 43 -12.42 -12.59 -1.22
CA ALA A 43 -12.56 -13.95 -0.71
C ALA A 43 -11.27 -14.77 -0.87
N GLU A 44 -10.69 -14.79 -2.08
CA GLU A 44 -9.47 -15.56 -2.35
C GLU A 44 -8.26 -15.01 -1.55
N MET A 45 -8.17 -13.69 -1.39
CA MET A 45 -7.10 -13.10 -0.59
C MET A 45 -7.24 -13.40 0.91
N ILE A 46 -8.45 -13.47 1.45
CA ILE A 46 -8.69 -13.89 2.85
C ILE A 46 -8.20 -15.31 3.05
N GLU A 47 -8.63 -16.26 2.20
CA GLU A 47 -8.19 -17.65 2.29
C GLU A 47 -6.66 -17.79 2.26
N ILE A 48 -6.00 -17.05 1.37
CA ILE A 48 -4.54 -17.05 1.28
C ILE A 48 -3.89 -16.45 2.53
N CYS A 49 -4.39 -15.31 3.03
CA CYS A 49 -3.79 -14.65 4.19
C CYS A 49 -4.00 -15.43 5.49
N ASP A 50 -5.15 -16.09 5.65
CA ASP A 50 -5.45 -16.96 6.79
C ASP A 50 -4.52 -18.18 6.81
N GLU A 51 -4.30 -18.83 5.66
CA GLU A 51 -3.35 -19.95 5.54
C GLU A 51 -1.91 -19.52 5.89
N LEU A 52 -1.49 -18.34 5.41
CA LEU A 52 -0.14 -17.81 5.65
C LEU A 52 0.02 -17.16 7.03
N LYS A 53 -1.08 -16.92 7.74
CA LYS A 53 -1.16 -16.24 9.04
C LYS A 53 -0.58 -14.83 8.97
N ILE A 54 -1.03 -14.04 8.00
CA ILE A 54 -0.69 -12.62 7.86
C ILE A 54 -1.96 -11.78 7.91
N SER A 55 -1.87 -10.58 8.49
CA SER A 55 -3.01 -9.66 8.52
C SER A 55 -3.33 -9.15 7.12
N TYR A 56 -4.61 -9.05 6.77
CA TYR A 56 -5.07 -8.60 5.46
C TYR A 56 -5.87 -7.30 5.57
N VAL A 57 -5.62 -6.38 4.64
CA VAL A 57 -6.41 -5.16 4.41
C VAL A 57 -6.82 -5.15 2.95
N PHE A 58 -8.13 -5.13 2.70
CA PHE A 58 -8.66 -5.03 1.35
C PHE A 58 -8.44 -3.63 0.79
N LYS A 59 -7.90 -3.54 -0.44
CA LYS A 59 -7.72 -2.26 -1.14
C LYS A 59 -8.43 -2.26 -2.48
N SER A 60 -9.16 -1.18 -2.76
CA SER A 60 -9.52 -0.80 -4.13
C SER A 60 -9.83 0.69 -4.19
N SER A 61 -9.59 1.31 -5.36
CA SER A 61 -9.82 2.74 -5.57
C SER A 61 -11.22 2.97 -6.15
N PHE A 62 -12.00 3.88 -5.58
CA PHE A 62 -13.28 4.31 -6.15
C PHE A 62 -13.13 5.31 -7.31
N ASP A 63 -12.00 6.02 -7.36
CA ASP A 63 -11.69 6.99 -8.40
C ASP A 63 -10.19 6.97 -8.74
N LYS A 64 -9.87 7.08 -10.03
CA LYS A 64 -8.53 7.33 -10.56
C LYS A 64 -8.45 8.79 -11.01
N ALA A 65 -8.20 9.70 -10.08
CA ALA A 65 -8.18 11.15 -10.34
C ALA A 65 -6.97 11.66 -11.15
N ASN A 66 -6.02 10.78 -11.47
CA ASN A 66 -4.71 11.14 -12.05
C ASN A 66 -4.39 10.37 -13.34
N ARG A 67 -5.42 9.95 -14.09
CA ARG A 67 -5.21 9.32 -15.41
C ARG A 67 -4.56 10.31 -16.37
N SER A 68 -3.64 9.80 -17.21
CA SER A 68 -3.00 10.61 -18.26
C SER A 68 -3.98 11.10 -19.33
N SER A 69 -5.08 10.37 -19.56
CA SER A 69 -6.13 10.72 -20.52
C SER A 69 -7.48 10.84 -19.82
N VAL A 70 -8.22 11.91 -20.14
CA VAL A 70 -9.56 12.20 -19.63
C VAL A 70 -10.60 11.13 -20.00
N ASN A 71 -10.39 10.41 -21.10
CA ASN A 71 -11.30 9.36 -21.58
C ASN A 71 -11.04 7.99 -20.92
N SER A 72 -10.06 7.90 -20.03
CA SER A 72 -9.75 6.65 -19.34
C SER A 72 -10.80 6.35 -18.28
N TYR A 73 -11.12 5.06 -18.09
CA TYR A 73 -12.00 4.65 -17.00
C TYR A 73 -11.46 5.09 -15.64
N ARG A 74 -12.34 5.66 -14.80
CA ARG A 74 -11.96 6.23 -13.50
C ARG A 74 -12.44 5.41 -12.31
N GLY A 75 -13.39 4.50 -12.49
CA GLY A 75 -14.07 3.84 -11.38
C GLY A 75 -15.49 4.34 -11.19
N PRO A 76 -16.18 3.85 -10.16
CA PRO A 76 -17.60 4.12 -9.91
C PRO A 76 -17.85 5.48 -9.25
N GLY A 77 -16.78 6.16 -8.80
CA GLY A 77 -16.88 7.41 -8.04
C GLY A 77 -17.24 7.17 -6.57
N LEU A 78 -17.30 8.27 -5.81
CA LEU A 78 -17.35 8.22 -4.35
C LEU A 78 -18.57 7.48 -3.79
N THR A 79 -19.78 7.80 -4.28
CA THR A 79 -21.03 7.27 -3.73
C THR A 79 -21.13 5.75 -3.85
N GLU A 80 -20.94 5.21 -5.06
CA GLU A 80 -20.96 3.76 -5.29
C GLU A 80 -19.69 3.10 -4.71
N GLY A 81 -18.56 3.80 -4.69
CA GLY A 81 -17.35 3.33 -4.02
C GLY A 81 -17.55 3.04 -2.53
N ILE A 82 -18.23 3.94 -1.80
CA ILE A 82 -18.59 3.73 -0.39
C ILE A 82 -19.44 2.48 -0.25
N GLN A 83 -20.49 2.32 -1.06
CA GLN A 83 -21.38 1.14 -1.03
C GLN A 83 -20.62 -0.16 -1.28
N ASN A 84 -19.67 -0.16 -2.21
CA ASN A 84 -18.82 -1.32 -2.49
C ASN A 84 -17.90 -1.67 -1.32
N LEU A 85 -17.29 -0.66 -0.67
CA LEU A 85 -16.46 -0.88 0.51
C LEU A 85 -17.28 -1.38 1.70
N GLU A 86 -18.48 -0.84 1.91
CA GLU A 86 -19.42 -1.28 2.95
C GLU A 86 -19.82 -2.72 2.73
N TYR A 87 -20.10 -3.11 1.48
CA TYR A 87 -20.41 -4.49 1.14
C TYR A 87 -19.27 -5.44 1.52
N ILE A 88 -18.04 -5.14 1.12
CA ILE A 88 -16.87 -5.98 1.43
C ILE A 88 -16.66 -6.07 2.94
N LYS A 89 -16.70 -4.93 3.64
CA LYS A 89 -16.51 -4.88 5.09
C LYS A 89 -17.58 -5.67 5.84
N ASN A 90 -18.86 -5.53 5.47
CA ASN A 90 -19.95 -6.24 6.12
C ASN A 90 -19.95 -7.74 5.84
N LYS A 91 -19.61 -8.15 4.61
CA LYS A 91 -19.61 -9.57 4.23
C LYS A 91 -18.44 -10.34 4.84
N TYR A 92 -17.25 -9.73 4.87
CA TYR A 92 -16.02 -10.43 5.21
C TYR A 92 -15.38 -10.00 6.53
N ASN A 93 -15.85 -8.91 7.15
CA ASN A 93 -15.28 -8.34 8.37
C ASN A 93 -13.77 -8.04 8.25
N VAL A 94 -13.32 -7.63 7.06
CA VAL A 94 -11.94 -7.24 6.79
C VAL A 94 -11.80 -5.71 6.84
N PRO A 95 -10.65 -5.19 7.31
CA PRO A 95 -10.37 -3.78 7.20
C PRO A 95 -10.22 -3.37 5.74
N VAL A 96 -10.66 -2.14 5.42
CA VAL A 96 -10.64 -1.60 4.06
C VAL A 96 -9.82 -0.32 3.95
N LEU A 97 -9.15 -0.18 2.81
CA LEU A 97 -8.34 0.97 2.42
C LEU A 97 -8.72 1.46 1.01
N THR A 98 -8.87 2.77 0.86
CA THR A 98 -9.02 3.46 -0.42
C THR A 98 -8.20 4.75 -0.38
N ASP A 99 -7.77 5.19 -1.56
CA ASP A 99 -7.19 6.51 -1.73
C ASP A 99 -8.25 7.61 -1.79
N ILE A 100 -7.87 8.78 -1.27
CA ILE A 100 -8.64 10.02 -1.30
C ILE A 100 -7.85 11.09 -2.05
N HIS A 101 -8.56 11.90 -2.83
CA HIS A 101 -7.96 12.88 -3.74
C HIS A 101 -8.21 14.32 -3.26
N GLU A 102 -9.27 14.53 -2.51
CA GLU A 102 -9.71 15.84 -2.02
C GLU A 102 -10.28 15.74 -0.60
N THR A 103 -10.20 16.82 0.18
CA THR A 103 -10.60 16.83 1.61
C THR A 103 -12.08 16.53 1.82
N HIS A 104 -12.95 16.98 0.92
CA HIS A 104 -14.40 16.75 1.03
C HIS A 104 -14.79 15.26 0.87
N GLN A 105 -13.88 14.41 0.39
CA GLN A 105 -14.11 12.97 0.26
C GLN A 105 -13.92 12.21 1.58
N ILE A 106 -13.28 12.84 2.59
CA ILE A 106 -12.95 12.20 3.87
C ILE A 106 -14.20 11.96 4.72
N ALA A 107 -15.00 13.00 4.94
CA ALA A 107 -16.16 12.91 5.84
C ALA A 107 -17.17 11.82 5.41
N PRO A 108 -17.50 11.63 4.11
CA PRO A 108 -18.34 10.52 3.66
C PRO A 108 -17.79 9.11 3.91
N LEU A 109 -16.46 8.94 4.02
CA LEU A 109 -15.82 7.62 4.19
C LEU A 109 -15.63 7.21 5.65
N LYS A 110 -15.84 8.12 6.62
CA LYS A 110 -15.45 7.95 8.04
C LYS A 110 -15.99 6.68 8.73
N ASP A 111 -17.16 6.23 8.31
CA ASP A 111 -17.87 5.10 8.93
C ASP A 111 -17.48 3.77 8.29
N VAL A 112 -16.98 3.78 7.04
CA VAL A 112 -16.58 2.56 6.33
C VAL A 112 -15.07 2.31 6.38
N ILE A 113 -14.25 3.35 6.32
CA ILE A 113 -12.83 3.21 6.04
C ILE A 113 -11.98 2.99 7.30
N ASP A 114 -10.98 2.11 7.20
CA ASP A 114 -10.04 1.84 8.30
C ASP A 114 -8.69 2.53 8.08
N ILE A 115 -8.30 2.68 6.81
CA ILE A 115 -7.08 3.37 6.39
C ILE A 115 -7.38 4.32 5.23
N TYR A 116 -7.12 5.61 5.43
CA TYR A 116 -7.12 6.60 4.34
C TYR A 116 -5.79 6.57 3.62
N GLN A 117 -5.78 6.39 2.29
CA GLN A 117 -4.55 6.49 1.52
C GLN A 117 -4.39 7.86 0.85
N ILE A 118 -3.26 8.52 1.06
CA ILE A 118 -2.88 9.73 0.34
C ILE A 118 -2.06 9.34 -0.90
N PRO A 119 -2.51 9.69 -2.13
CA PRO A 119 -1.78 9.43 -3.36
C PRO A 119 -0.38 10.04 -3.38
N ALA A 120 0.53 9.42 -4.14
CA ALA A 120 1.94 9.82 -4.21
C ALA A 120 2.13 11.29 -4.66
N PHE A 121 1.32 11.75 -5.61
CA PHE A 121 1.37 13.15 -6.07
C PHE A 121 0.83 14.16 -5.05
N LEU A 122 0.05 13.69 -4.08
CA LEU A 122 -0.57 14.51 -3.04
C LEU A 122 0.12 14.38 -1.69
N CYS A 123 1.26 13.67 -1.62
CA CYS A 123 1.94 13.31 -0.37
C CYS A 123 2.49 14.51 0.44
N ARG A 124 2.43 15.72 -0.11
CA ARG A 124 2.82 16.96 0.56
C ARG A 124 1.64 17.87 0.93
N GLN A 125 0.43 17.59 0.45
CA GLN A 125 -0.71 18.50 0.61
C GLN A 125 -1.12 18.56 2.07
N THR A 126 -0.86 19.70 2.72
CA THR A 126 -1.05 19.87 4.16
C THR A 126 -2.49 19.65 4.58
N ASP A 127 -3.45 20.25 3.86
CA ASP A 127 -4.87 20.18 4.21
C ASP A 127 -5.39 18.75 4.10
N LEU A 128 -5.00 18.00 3.07
CA LEU A 128 -5.42 16.62 2.88
C LEU A 128 -4.86 15.69 3.98
N ILE A 129 -3.59 15.86 4.36
CA ILE A 129 -2.97 15.11 5.45
C ILE A 129 -3.63 15.46 6.79
N ALA A 130 -3.78 16.76 7.08
CA ALA A 130 -4.35 17.24 8.34
C ALA A 130 -5.80 16.81 8.51
N GLU A 131 -6.61 16.89 7.46
CA GLU A 131 -8.01 16.50 7.52
C GLU A 131 -8.17 14.99 7.67
N SER A 132 -7.28 14.19 7.06
CA SER A 132 -7.25 12.74 7.27
C SER A 132 -6.82 12.39 8.69
N ALA A 133 -5.83 13.11 9.24
CA ALA A 133 -5.35 12.93 10.60
C ALA A 133 -6.46 13.13 11.63
N LYS A 134 -7.29 14.17 11.48
CA LYS A 134 -8.41 14.50 12.39
C LYS A 134 -9.44 13.37 12.55
N THR A 135 -9.48 12.40 11.63
CA THR A 135 -10.39 11.25 11.73
C THR A 135 -9.98 10.25 12.81
N GLY A 136 -8.71 10.28 13.29
CA GLY A 136 -8.16 9.29 14.22
C GLY A 136 -7.99 7.88 13.65
N ARG A 137 -8.26 7.69 12.35
CA ARG A 137 -8.00 6.45 11.59
C ARG A 137 -6.53 6.39 11.16
N TRP A 138 -6.11 5.22 10.66
CA TRP A 138 -4.80 5.11 10.03
C TRP A 138 -4.75 5.92 8.74
N VAL A 139 -3.61 6.54 8.48
CA VAL A 139 -3.35 7.26 7.23
C VAL A 139 -2.12 6.64 6.57
N ASN A 140 -2.29 6.11 5.37
CA ASN A 140 -1.20 5.60 4.55
C ASN A 140 -0.78 6.64 3.51
N VAL A 141 0.42 7.21 3.65
CA VAL A 141 0.92 8.19 2.67
C VAL A 141 1.87 7.52 1.70
N LYS A 142 1.49 7.46 0.42
CA LYS A 142 2.39 6.98 -0.64
C LYS A 142 3.51 8.00 -0.81
N LYS A 143 4.77 7.56 -0.71
CA LYS A 143 5.92 8.42 -0.96
C LYS A 143 5.89 8.88 -2.42
N GLY A 144 5.93 10.19 -2.65
CA GLY A 144 6.08 10.75 -3.98
C GLY A 144 7.33 10.21 -4.67
N GLN A 145 7.26 9.96 -5.99
CA GLN A 145 8.41 9.53 -6.78
C GLN A 145 9.52 10.60 -6.83
N PHE A 146 9.17 11.84 -6.47
CA PHE A 146 10.07 12.99 -6.35
C PHE A 146 10.56 13.23 -4.91
N LEU A 147 10.05 12.50 -3.91
CA LEU A 147 10.31 12.77 -2.50
C LEU A 147 11.46 11.90 -1.99
N ALA A 148 12.46 12.51 -1.37
CA ALA A 148 13.54 11.80 -0.70
C ALA A 148 13.01 11.03 0.52
N PRO A 149 13.58 9.85 0.86
CA PRO A 149 13.14 9.08 2.02
C PRO A 149 13.22 9.87 3.34
N SER A 150 14.25 10.71 3.51
CA SER A 150 14.44 11.54 4.71
C SER A 150 13.32 12.56 4.91
N ASP A 151 12.65 13.01 3.86
CA ASP A 151 11.61 14.04 3.93
C ASP A 151 10.25 13.49 4.37
N THR A 152 10.10 12.17 4.46
CA THR A 152 8.94 11.52 5.09
C THR A 152 8.75 11.93 6.55
N ARG A 153 9.84 12.36 7.24
CA ARG A 153 9.78 12.96 8.58
C ARG A 153 8.80 14.14 8.66
N HIS A 154 8.67 14.92 7.59
CA HIS A 154 7.75 16.06 7.57
C HIS A 154 6.29 15.63 7.49
N ILE A 155 6.00 14.48 6.89
CA ILE A 155 4.66 13.89 6.88
C ILE A 155 4.29 13.44 8.30
N ALA A 156 5.22 12.80 9.01
CA ALA A 156 5.03 12.40 10.41
C ALA A 156 4.78 13.61 11.33
N VAL A 157 5.54 14.71 11.15
CA VAL A 157 5.30 15.97 11.89
C VAL A 157 3.89 16.50 11.63
N LYS A 158 3.45 16.60 10.35
CA LYS A 158 2.10 17.09 10.01
C LYS A 158 1.00 16.24 10.63
N MET A 159 1.14 14.91 10.55
CA MET A 159 0.20 13.97 11.17
C MET A 159 0.08 14.22 12.67
N LYS A 160 1.23 14.28 13.37
CA LYS A 160 1.29 14.48 14.81
C LYS A 160 0.74 15.84 15.24
N GLU A 161 1.11 16.91 14.56
CA GLU A 161 0.60 18.27 14.82
C GLU A 161 -0.92 18.38 14.53
N SER A 162 -1.45 17.52 13.66
CA SER A 162 -2.88 17.40 13.40
C SER A 162 -3.61 16.44 14.35
N GLY A 163 -2.92 15.92 15.38
CA GLY A 163 -3.51 15.14 16.46
C GLY A 163 -3.59 13.63 16.23
N ASN A 164 -2.82 13.06 15.30
CA ASN A 164 -2.85 11.62 15.00
C ASN A 164 -1.44 11.06 14.71
N ASP A 165 -1.10 9.94 15.32
CA ASP A 165 0.18 9.24 15.19
C ASP A 165 0.09 7.93 14.39
N LYS A 166 -1.11 7.56 13.93
CA LYS A 166 -1.38 6.35 13.13
C LYS A 166 -1.00 6.54 11.66
N LEU A 167 0.28 6.79 11.41
CA LEU A 167 0.85 6.96 10.08
C LEU A 167 1.47 5.65 9.58
N LEU A 168 1.21 5.35 8.31
CA LEU A 168 1.99 4.42 7.50
C LEU A 168 2.58 5.21 6.32
N VAL A 169 3.79 4.85 5.89
CA VAL A 169 4.34 5.36 4.62
C VAL A 169 4.48 4.19 3.66
N THR A 170 4.10 4.40 2.40
CA THR A 170 4.28 3.38 1.35
C THR A 170 5.38 3.82 0.37
N GLU A 171 6.48 3.08 0.32
CA GLU A 171 7.49 3.19 -0.74
C GLU A 171 6.93 2.59 -2.04
N ARG A 172 7.16 3.27 -3.16
CA ARG A 172 6.61 2.91 -4.48
C ARG A 172 7.55 3.24 -5.64
N GLY A 173 8.84 3.42 -5.36
CA GLY A 173 9.85 3.82 -6.33
C GLY A 173 10.06 5.33 -6.41
N THR A 174 11.25 5.72 -6.86
CA THR A 174 11.69 7.10 -7.08
C THR A 174 12.01 7.30 -8.56
N SER A 175 11.71 8.48 -9.11
CA SER A 175 11.98 8.79 -10.52
C SER A 175 13.46 8.60 -10.85
N PHE A 176 13.75 7.83 -11.89
CA PHE A 176 15.10 7.56 -12.35
C PHE A 176 15.25 7.92 -13.82
N GLY A 177 15.63 9.18 -14.08
CA GLY A 177 15.51 9.76 -15.42
C GLY A 177 14.05 9.88 -15.85
N TYR A 178 13.81 9.78 -17.16
CA TYR A 178 12.48 9.85 -17.74
C TYR A 178 11.90 8.46 -17.97
N GLY A 179 10.59 8.30 -17.73
CA GLY A 179 9.89 7.06 -18.08
C GLY A 179 10.10 5.88 -17.13
N ASN A 180 10.84 6.06 -16.04
CA ASN A 180 11.29 4.94 -15.21
C ASN A 180 11.31 5.26 -13.70
N LEU A 181 11.22 4.21 -12.90
CA LEU A 181 11.32 4.24 -11.44
C LEU A 181 12.40 3.28 -10.98
N ILE A 182 13.07 3.62 -9.88
CA ILE A 182 13.97 2.73 -9.18
C ILE A 182 13.61 2.64 -7.70
N PHE A 183 13.73 1.44 -7.15
CA PHE A 183 13.67 1.22 -5.71
C PHE A 183 15.07 1.41 -5.10
N ASP A 184 15.19 2.39 -4.22
CA ASP A 184 16.39 2.58 -3.39
C ASP A 184 16.19 1.89 -2.04
N GLY A 185 16.82 0.73 -1.84
CA GLY A 185 16.71 -0.04 -0.61
C GLY A 185 17.13 0.73 0.65
N ARG A 186 17.96 1.77 0.53
CA ARG A 186 18.34 2.63 1.66
C ARG A 186 17.16 3.41 2.23
N ALA A 187 16.08 3.57 1.47
CA ALA A 187 14.88 4.24 1.94
C ALA A 187 14.31 3.59 3.21
N ILE A 188 14.41 2.27 3.31
CA ILE A 188 13.86 1.49 4.44
C ILE A 188 14.51 1.91 5.77
N PRO A 189 15.83 1.73 5.98
CA PRO A 189 16.47 2.12 7.25
C PRO A 189 16.45 3.63 7.50
N ILE A 190 16.40 4.47 6.45
CA ILE A 190 16.23 5.93 6.62
C ILE A 190 14.86 6.25 7.24
N ILE A 191 13.78 5.67 6.71
CA ILE A 191 12.41 5.94 7.17
C ILE A 191 12.17 5.34 8.56
N HIS A 192 12.69 4.15 8.83
CA HIS A 192 12.69 3.57 10.18
C HIS A 192 13.43 4.41 11.21
N GLY A 193 14.42 5.21 10.80
CA GLY A 193 15.08 6.20 11.66
C GLY A 193 14.14 7.27 12.25
N PHE A 194 12.92 7.42 11.69
CA PHE A 194 11.85 8.27 12.22
C PHE A 194 10.72 7.50 12.89
N ASP A 195 10.91 6.19 13.12
CA ASP A 195 9.91 5.27 13.70
C ASP A 195 8.58 5.19 12.93
N ILE A 196 8.66 5.33 11.60
CA ILE A 196 7.52 5.24 10.69
C ILE A 196 7.40 3.80 10.17
N PRO A 197 6.26 3.10 10.34
CA PRO A 197 6.01 1.82 9.69
C PRO A 197 5.98 1.98 8.17
N LEU A 198 6.76 1.15 7.48
CA LEU A 198 6.95 1.21 6.05
C LEU A 198 6.28 0.04 5.34
N ILE A 199 5.48 0.37 4.35
CA ILE A 199 4.90 -0.56 3.39
C ILE A 199 5.69 -0.48 2.10
N PHE A 200 5.90 -1.62 1.44
CA PHE A 200 6.43 -1.64 0.08
C PHE A 200 5.35 -1.95 -0.95
N ASP A 201 5.12 -1.03 -1.88
CA ASP A 201 4.20 -1.21 -3.01
C ASP A 201 4.93 -1.80 -4.20
N ALA A 202 4.83 -3.13 -4.32
CA ALA A 202 5.51 -3.87 -5.37
C ALA A 202 4.90 -3.59 -6.75
N THR A 203 3.57 -3.42 -6.82
CA THR A 203 2.85 -3.14 -8.07
C THR A 203 3.32 -1.84 -8.70
N HIS A 204 3.28 -0.74 -7.94
CA HIS A 204 3.57 0.57 -8.50
C HIS A 204 5.06 0.87 -8.62
N SER A 205 5.90 0.15 -7.87
CA SER A 205 7.36 0.20 -8.06
C SER A 205 7.80 -0.41 -9.40
N ALA A 206 6.97 -1.29 -9.99
CA ALA A 206 7.20 -1.88 -11.31
C ALA A 206 6.60 -1.06 -12.47
N GLN A 207 6.08 0.14 -12.21
CA GLN A 207 5.56 1.01 -13.27
C GLN A 207 6.68 1.66 -14.08
N LEU A 208 6.38 1.91 -15.35
CA LEU A 208 7.15 2.75 -16.26
C LEU A 208 6.28 3.96 -16.65
N PRO A 209 6.30 5.05 -15.84
CA PRO A 209 5.38 6.18 -16.02
C PRO A 209 5.54 6.85 -17.37
N GLY A 210 4.48 6.93 -18.17
CA GLY A 210 4.52 7.55 -19.50
C GLY A 210 5.25 6.74 -20.58
N ALA A 211 5.73 5.52 -20.29
CA ALA A 211 6.43 4.68 -21.26
C ALA A 211 5.48 3.99 -22.28
N ALA A 212 4.16 4.04 -22.07
CA ALA A 212 3.15 3.42 -22.93
C ALA A 212 2.27 4.45 -23.66
N GLY A 213 2.86 5.55 -24.13
CA GLY A 213 2.17 6.62 -24.86
C GLY A 213 1.11 7.32 -24.01
N ASN A 214 -0.16 6.96 -24.20
CA ASN A 214 -1.31 7.55 -23.49
C ASN A 214 -1.61 6.92 -22.12
N SER A 215 -0.78 5.98 -21.66
CA SER A 215 -0.98 5.27 -20.39
C SER A 215 0.35 4.94 -19.70
N THR A 216 0.25 4.55 -18.43
CA THR A 216 1.40 4.03 -17.66
C THR A 216 1.70 2.59 -18.07
N GLY A 217 2.93 2.34 -18.49
CA GLY A 217 3.44 0.98 -18.71
C GLY A 217 3.89 0.34 -17.41
N GLY A 218 4.42 -0.88 -17.48
CA GLY A 218 5.00 -1.54 -16.32
C GLY A 218 5.52 -2.93 -16.63
N GLN A 219 6.29 -3.47 -15.69
CA GLN A 219 7.03 -4.72 -15.84
C GLN A 219 6.73 -5.65 -14.66
N ARG A 220 5.48 -6.14 -14.61
CA ARG A 220 5.00 -7.07 -13.57
C ARG A 220 5.95 -8.27 -13.35
N GLU A 221 6.62 -8.75 -14.38
CA GLU A 221 7.56 -9.87 -14.32
C GLU A 221 8.68 -9.64 -13.28
N PHE A 222 9.01 -8.38 -12.97
CA PHE A 222 10.01 -8.03 -11.96
C PHE A 222 9.46 -7.85 -10.55
N ILE A 223 8.13 -7.86 -10.36
CA ILE A 223 7.50 -7.73 -9.03
C ILE A 223 8.08 -8.74 -8.02
N PRO A 224 8.22 -10.05 -8.33
CA PRO A 224 8.81 -10.99 -7.39
C PRO A 224 10.22 -10.61 -6.96
N SER A 225 11.06 -10.17 -7.88
CA SER A 225 12.45 -9.80 -7.59
C SER A 225 12.54 -8.55 -6.74
N ILE A 226 11.78 -7.50 -7.08
CA ILE A 226 11.78 -6.24 -6.34
C ILE A 226 11.19 -6.45 -4.93
N LEU A 227 10.13 -7.25 -4.81
CA LEU A 227 9.51 -7.56 -3.52
C LEU A 227 10.45 -8.33 -2.60
N ARG A 228 11.20 -9.33 -3.12
CA ARG A 228 12.26 -10.00 -2.34
C ARG A 228 13.28 -9.01 -1.79
N SER A 229 13.73 -8.07 -2.61
CA SER A 229 14.67 -7.03 -2.18
C SER A 229 14.11 -6.19 -1.03
N ALA A 230 12.87 -5.74 -1.13
CA ALA A 230 12.24 -4.96 -0.06
C ALA A 230 12.03 -5.77 1.22
N VAL A 231 11.48 -7.00 1.12
CA VAL A 231 11.26 -7.88 2.28
C VAL A 231 12.57 -8.23 2.98
N SER A 232 13.66 -8.40 2.22
CA SER A 232 14.98 -8.71 2.80
C SER A 232 15.56 -7.61 3.70
N LEU A 233 14.98 -6.41 3.65
CA LEU A 233 15.41 -5.24 4.43
C LEU A 233 14.50 -5.01 5.67
N GLY A 234 13.48 -5.85 5.86
CA GLY A 234 12.50 -5.73 6.94
C GLY A 234 11.48 -4.63 6.67
N ILE A 235 10.26 -5.00 6.28
CA ILE A 235 9.14 -4.06 6.06
C ILE A 235 7.95 -4.45 6.93
N GLU A 236 7.12 -3.49 7.30
CA GLU A 236 5.94 -3.76 8.10
C GLU A 236 4.74 -4.20 7.25
N GLY A 237 4.69 -3.81 5.98
CA GLY A 237 3.61 -4.21 5.10
C GLY A 237 4.02 -4.38 3.64
N VAL A 238 3.22 -5.16 2.92
CA VAL A 238 3.31 -5.31 1.47
C VAL A 238 2.04 -4.73 0.85
N PHE A 239 2.18 -3.93 -0.21
CA PHE A 239 1.06 -3.48 -1.03
C PHE A 239 1.16 -4.11 -2.41
N MET A 240 0.07 -4.76 -2.85
CA MET A 240 -0.02 -5.37 -4.18
C MET A 240 -1.43 -5.21 -4.75
N GLU A 241 -1.53 -4.76 -5.99
CA GLU A 241 -2.78 -4.87 -6.75
C GLU A 241 -2.83 -6.20 -7.47
N VAL A 242 -3.98 -6.86 -7.43
CA VAL A 242 -4.19 -8.19 -8.00
C VAL A 242 -5.43 -8.24 -8.87
N HIS A 243 -5.36 -9.06 -9.91
CA HIS A 243 -6.48 -9.25 -10.82
C HIS A 243 -6.57 -10.71 -11.30
N PRO A 244 -7.78 -11.30 -11.44
CA PRO A 244 -7.94 -12.64 -12.01
C PRO A 244 -7.48 -12.75 -13.46
N ASP A 245 -7.67 -11.68 -14.25
CA ASP A 245 -7.24 -11.59 -15.65
C ASP A 245 -6.60 -10.21 -15.90
N PRO A 246 -5.34 -9.98 -15.48
CA PRO A 246 -4.77 -8.64 -15.48
C PRO A 246 -4.74 -7.94 -16.83
N GLN A 247 -4.75 -8.68 -17.95
CA GLN A 247 -4.77 -8.08 -19.29
C GLN A 247 -6.07 -7.32 -19.57
N LYS A 248 -7.16 -7.69 -18.89
CA LYS A 248 -8.47 -7.05 -19.03
C LYS A 248 -8.76 -5.98 -17.98
N ALA A 249 -7.84 -5.73 -17.07
CA ALA A 249 -8.07 -4.75 -16.01
C ALA A 249 -8.18 -3.33 -16.59
N LEU A 250 -9.08 -2.52 -16.01
CA LEU A 250 -9.40 -1.17 -16.49
C LEU A 250 -8.39 -0.10 -16.04
N SER A 251 -7.48 -0.46 -15.14
CA SER A 251 -6.35 0.37 -14.67
C SER A 251 -5.14 -0.50 -14.38
N ASP A 252 -3.94 0.01 -14.67
CA ASP A 252 -2.65 -0.61 -14.31
C ASP A 252 -2.52 -2.10 -14.70
N ALA A 253 -3.12 -2.50 -15.84
CA ALA A 253 -3.12 -3.87 -16.36
C ALA A 253 -1.73 -4.51 -16.51
N THR A 254 -0.71 -3.67 -16.74
CA THR A 254 0.69 -4.05 -16.91
C THR A 254 1.40 -4.39 -15.60
N THR A 255 0.87 -3.96 -14.45
CA THR A 255 1.48 -4.16 -13.12
C THR A 255 0.62 -4.95 -12.13
N GLN A 256 -0.69 -5.04 -12.31
CA GLN A 256 -1.53 -5.88 -11.44
C GLN A 256 -1.07 -7.35 -11.48
N TYR A 257 -0.85 -7.97 -10.34
CA TYR A 257 -0.33 -9.34 -10.26
C TYR A 257 -1.45 -10.38 -10.49
N PRO A 258 -1.20 -11.51 -11.19
CA PRO A 258 -2.22 -12.53 -11.41
C PRO A 258 -2.64 -13.16 -10.09
N LEU A 259 -3.94 -13.13 -9.82
CA LEU A 259 -4.52 -13.65 -8.58
C LEU A 259 -4.13 -15.13 -8.35
N SER A 260 -4.16 -15.94 -9.41
CA SER A 260 -3.78 -17.36 -9.36
C SER A 260 -2.33 -17.64 -8.97
N ARG A 261 -1.46 -16.63 -8.95
CA ARG A 261 -0.03 -16.76 -8.65
C ARG A 261 0.37 -16.11 -7.32
N ILE A 262 -0.50 -15.30 -6.70
CA ILE A 262 -0.09 -14.49 -5.54
C ILE A 262 0.22 -15.35 -4.32
N LYS A 263 -0.48 -16.48 -4.14
CA LYS A 263 -0.27 -17.40 -3.01
C LYS A 263 1.18 -17.89 -2.94
N ASP A 264 1.72 -18.37 -4.06
CA ASP A 264 3.10 -18.90 -4.10
C ASP A 264 4.12 -17.81 -3.81
N LEU A 265 3.91 -16.61 -4.35
CA LEU A 265 4.77 -15.47 -4.09
C LEU A 265 4.74 -15.07 -2.60
N LEU A 266 3.55 -14.94 -2.00
CA LEU A 266 3.42 -14.55 -0.59
C LEU A 266 3.98 -15.62 0.35
N LYS A 267 3.82 -16.91 0.02
CA LYS A 267 4.41 -18.02 0.77
C LYS A 267 5.94 -17.93 0.80
N GLU A 268 6.56 -17.56 -0.32
CA GLU A 268 7.99 -17.29 -0.38
C GLU A 268 8.35 -16.06 0.46
N MET A 269 7.61 -14.95 0.32
CA MET A 269 7.90 -13.70 1.00
C MET A 269 7.80 -13.82 2.52
N ILE A 270 6.79 -14.53 3.04
CA ILE A 270 6.63 -14.70 4.49
C ILE A 270 7.73 -15.56 5.11
N GLY A 271 8.28 -16.50 4.34
CA GLY A 271 9.47 -17.27 4.75
C GLY A 271 10.69 -16.37 4.91
N LEU A 272 10.94 -15.50 3.92
CA LEU A 272 12.03 -14.53 3.95
C LEU A 272 11.86 -13.49 5.07
N ASP A 273 10.65 -12.93 5.21
CA ASP A 273 10.33 -11.92 6.24
C ASP A 273 10.62 -12.43 7.65
N ARG A 274 10.11 -13.63 7.98
CA ARG A 274 10.34 -14.26 9.29
C ARG A 274 11.82 -14.51 9.55
N TYR A 275 12.56 -14.96 8.55
CA TYR A 275 14.00 -15.18 8.68
C TYR A 275 14.75 -13.87 8.93
N VAL A 276 14.52 -12.84 8.12
CA VAL A 276 15.21 -11.55 8.24
C VAL A 276 14.91 -10.89 9.57
N LYS A 277 13.64 -10.80 9.96
CA LYS A 277 13.24 -10.12 11.19
C LYS A 277 13.73 -10.83 12.45
N LYS A 278 13.80 -12.17 12.46
CA LYS A 278 14.24 -12.93 13.64
C LYS A 278 15.75 -13.15 13.72
N GLU A 279 16.37 -13.51 12.60
CA GLU A 279 17.77 -13.96 12.59
C GLU A 279 18.75 -12.83 12.25
N ILE A 280 18.33 -11.82 11.49
CA ILE A 280 19.23 -10.74 11.02
C ILE A 280 19.04 -9.44 11.80
N LEU A 281 17.80 -8.93 11.90
CA LEU A 281 17.56 -7.61 12.49
C LEU A 281 17.55 -7.65 14.02
N VAL A 282 17.00 -8.69 14.64
CA VAL A 282 17.00 -8.85 16.10
C VAL A 282 18.41 -9.16 16.63
N SER A 283 19.17 -10.04 15.98
CA SER A 283 20.52 -10.43 16.44
C SER A 283 21.53 -9.28 16.45
N ARG A 284 21.38 -8.29 15.58
CA ARG A 284 22.21 -7.07 15.53
C ARG A 284 21.87 -6.03 16.59
N SER A 285 20.76 -6.19 17.30
CA SER A 285 20.36 -5.26 18.37
C SER A 285 21.01 -5.55 19.72
N GLU A 286 21.65 -6.72 19.86
CA GLU A 286 22.36 -7.18 21.07
C GLU A 286 23.90 -7.03 20.99
N SER A 287 24.44 -6.52 19.88
CA SER A 287 25.88 -6.25 19.66
C SER A 287 26.20 -4.77 19.63
#